data_AF-A0A6S7KSM6-F1
#
_entry.id   AF-A0A6S7KSM6-F1
#
_cell.length_a   1.000
_cell.length_b   1.000
_cell.length_c   1.000
_cell.angle_alpha   90.00
_cell.angle_beta   90.00
_cell.angle_gamma   90.00
#
_symmetry.space_group_name_H-M   'P 1'
#
loop_
_entity.id
_entity.type
_entity.pdbx_description
1 polymer ?
#
loop_
_entity_poly.entity_id
_entity_poly.type
_entity_poly.pdbx_seq_one_letter_code
_entity_poly.pdbx_strand_id
1 'polypeptide(L)'
;MGMVLGYVIYKYFSKRFQLKWKFVLAMWILAVCVALVDIYAPYSAVKENPRIWTKGERAVYGSLRWTIWSFSIIWLIFACHYNYAGPVKMLLAAKFWIPLSRINYVAFIMHYTIIKIFSYNIEAPIHYTGFTLVSRRSLGI
;
A
#
# COMPACT_ATOMS: atom_id res chain seq x y z
N MET A 1 5.69 -11.48 -3.65
CA MET A 1 6.38 -10.99 -2.43
C MET A 1 6.06 -11.84 -1.20
N GLY A 2 4.80 -11.98 -0.76
CA GLY A 2 4.46 -12.78 0.45
C GLY A 2 4.74 -14.29 0.35
N MET A 3 4.46 -14.93 -0.79
CA MET A 3 4.73 -16.38 -0.97
C MET A 3 6.23 -16.70 -0.93
N VAL A 4 7.06 -15.84 -1.53
CA VAL A 4 8.52 -16.00 -1.54
C VAL A 4 9.06 -15.89 -0.11
N LEU A 5 8.58 -14.92 0.67
CA LEU A 5 8.93 -14.80 2.08
C LEU A 5 8.55 -16.07 2.86
N GLY A 6 7.33 -16.58 2.69
CA GLY A 6 6.88 -17.80 3.37
C GLY A 6 7.76 -19.01 3.05
N TYR A 7 8.14 -19.17 1.77
CA TYR A 7 9.06 -20.23 1.34
C TYR A 7 10.47 -20.07 1.93
N VAL A 8 11.00 -18.83 1.96
CA VAL A 8 12.32 -18.52 2.53
C VAL A 8 12.33 -18.75 4.04
N ILE A 9 11.27 -18.35 4.76
CA ILE A 9 11.13 -18.60 6.19
C ILE A 9 11.13 -20.11 6.47
N TYR A 10 10.35 -20.88 5.71
CA TYR A 10 10.27 -22.32 5.86
C TYR A 10 11.62 -23.02 5.61
N LYS A 11 12.39 -22.57 4.61
CA LYS A 11 13.63 -23.22 4.18
C LYS A 11 14.87 -22.78 4.96
N TYR A 12 14.99 -21.50 5.30
CA TYR A 12 16.23 -20.91 5.82
C TYR A 12 16.17 -20.52 7.30
N PHE A 13 14.99 -20.30 7.87
CA PHE A 13 14.87 -19.84 9.25
C PHE A 13 14.28 -20.91 10.18
N SER A 14 15.15 -21.60 10.89
CA SER A 14 14.77 -22.44 12.04
C SER A 14 14.13 -21.60 13.17
N LYS A 15 13.29 -22.23 14.00
CA LYS A 15 12.50 -21.63 15.12
C LYS A 15 13.28 -20.76 16.12
N ARG A 16 14.62 -20.73 16.04
CA ARG A 16 15.53 -20.10 17.02
C ARG A 16 16.36 -18.95 16.45
N PHE A 17 16.05 -18.41 15.27
CA PHE A 17 16.83 -17.29 14.75
C PHE A 17 16.64 -16.04 15.61
N GLN A 18 17.70 -15.63 16.32
CA GLN A 18 17.67 -14.45 17.18
C GLN A 18 18.26 -13.24 16.44
N LEU A 19 17.41 -12.28 16.06
CA LEU A 19 17.88 -10.96 15.62
C LEU A 19 18.28 -10.09 16.80
N LYS A 20 19.34 -9.30 16.62
CA LYS A 20 19.74 -8.27 17.57
C LYS A 20 18.63 -7.21 17.67
N TRP A 21 18.25 -6.84 18.89
CA TRP A 21 17.21 -5.84 19.16
C TRP A 21 17.39 -4.51 18.40
N LYS A 22 18.64 -4.05 18.23
CA LYS A 22 18.97 -2.83 17.46
C LYS A 22 18.52 -2.91 16.00
N PHE A 23 18.64 -4.07 15.36
CA PHE A 23 18.17 -4.28 13.98
C PHE A 23 16.66 -4.25 13.90
N VAL A 24 15.98 -4.86 14.88
CA VAL A 24 14.51 -4.84 14.96
C VAL A 24 14.01 -3.40 15.06
N LEU A 25 14.61 -2.59 15.94
CA LEU A 25 14.26 -1.17 16.10
C LEU A 25 14.50 -0.37 14.83
N ALA A 26 15.64 -0.57 14.16
CA ALA A 26 15.94 0.11 12.90
C ALA A 26 14.90 -0.19 11.81
N MET A 27 14.45 -1.44 11.70
CA MET A 27 13.42 -1.83 10.73
C MET A 27 12.03 -1.29 11.08
N TRP A 28 11.71 -1.13 12.36
CA TRP A 28 10.49 -0.43 12.78
C TRP A 28 10.51 1.05 12.41
N ILE A 29 11.62 1.75 12.67
CA ILE A 29 11.80 3.15 12.27
C ILE A 29 11.68 3.27 10.75
N LEU A 30 12.35 2.38 10.01
CA LEU A 30 12.29 2.36 8.55
C LEU A 30 10.85 2.16 8.05
N ALA A 31 10.10 1.22 8.64
CA ALA A 31 8.71 0.98 8.26
C ALA A 31 7.81 2.21 8.49
N VAL A 32 7.99 2.93 9.62
CA VAL A 32 7.26 4.17 9.91
C VAL A 32 7.65 5.27 8.93
N CYS A 33 8.95 5.49 8.69
CA CYS A 33 9.43 6.48 7.72
C CYS A 33 8.84 6.21 6.33
N VAL A 34 8.84 4.95 5.90
CA VAL A 34 8.25 4.52 4.63
C VAL A 34 6.75 4.83 4.58
N ALA A 35 6.00 4.50 5.63
CA ALA A 35 4.56 4.75 5.68
C ALA A 35 4.27 6.26 5.62
N LEU A 36 5.06 7.09 6.31
CA LEU A 36 4.93 8.54 6.25
C LEU A 36 5.24 9.08 4.86
N VAL A 37 6.31 8.60 4.22
CA VAL A 37 6.65 9.01 2.84
C VAL A 37 5.52 8.67 1.87
N ASP A 38 4.90 7.48 1.98
CA ASP A 38 3.77 7.09 1.12
C ASP A 38 2.54 8.01 1.30
N ILE A 39 2.24 8.40 2.55
CA ILE A 39 1.12 9.30 2.87
C ILE A 39 1.40 10.74 2.43
N TYR A 40 2.63 11.24 2.63
CA TYR A 40 2.99 12.64 2.33
C TYR A 40 3.44 12.88 0.89
N ALA A 41 3.89 11.86 0.17
CA ALA A 41 4.26 11.99 -1.24
C ALA A 41 3.15 12.57 -2.13
N PRO A 42 1.88 12.10 -2.09
CA PRO A 42 0.81 12.66 -2.89
C PRO A 42 0.35 14.03 -2.40
N TYR A 43 0.61 14.39 -1.14
CA TYR A 43 0.21 15.68 -0.57
C TYR A 43 0.83 16.86 -1.32
N SER A 44 2.06 16.70 -1.84
CA SER A 44 2.71 17.72 -2.67
C SER A 44 2.03 17.97 -4.03
N ALA A 45 1.20 17.03 -4.50
CA ALA A 45 0.50 17.12 -5.78
C ALA A 45 -0.91 17.74 -5.67
N VAL A 46 -1.45 17.88 -4.44
CA VAL A 46 -2.83 18.34 -4.16
C VAL A 46 -2.88 19.79 -3.65
N LYS A 47 -1.74 20.39 -3.30
CA LYS A 47 -1.68 21.79 -2.84
C LYS A 47 -1.97 22.77 -3.98
N GLU A 48 -2.54 23.94 -3.64
CA GLU A 48 -2.94 25.05 -4.55
C GLU A 48 -1.89 25.47 -5.60
N ASN A 49 -0.60 25.15 -5.39
CA ASN A 49 0.46 25.33 -6.38
C ASN A 49 1.02 23.93 -6.77
N PRO A 50 0.35 23.19 -7.68
CA PRO A 50 0.73 21.83 -8.00
C PRO A 50 2.08 21.84 -8.71
N ARG A 51 3.12 21.33 -8.02
CA ARG A 51 4.40 21.07 -8.67
C ARG A 51 4.12 20.07 -9.80
N ILE A 52 4.50 20.42 -11.03
CA ILE A 52 4.32 19.51 -12.17
C ILE A 52 5.36 18.41 -12.00
N TRP A 53 4.93 17.23 -11.52
CA TRP A 53 5.82 16.09 -11.39
C TRP A 53 6.33 15.69 -12.78
N THR A 54 7.64 15.49 -12.89
CA THR A 54 8.28 15.00 -14.11
C THR A 54 7.73 13.60 -14.44
N LYS A 55 7.63 13.25 -15.72
CA LYS A 55 7.17 11.92 -16.15
C LYS A 55 7.95 10.78 -15.46
N GLY A 56 9.25 10.98 -15.25
CA GLY A 56 10.11 10.06 -14.50
C GLY A 56 9.69 9.90 -13.03
N GLU A 57 9.48 11.00 -12.30
CA GLU A 57 9.06 10.98 -10.89
C GLU A 57 7.71 10.28 -10.71
N ARG A 58 6.76 10.50 -11.62
CA ARG A 58 5.45 9.83 -11.60
C ARG A 58 5.55 8.33 -11.83
N ALA A 59 6.37 7.90 -12.79
CA ALA A 59 6.55 6.48 -13.09
C ALA A 59 7.25 5.76 -11.93
N VAL A 60 8.32 6.36 -11.41
CA VAL A 60 9.09 5.85 -10.27
C VAL A 60 8.20 5.74 -9.03
N TYR A 61 7.45 6.79 -8.69
CA TYR A 61 6.51 6.74 -7.58
C TYR A 61 5.37 5.73 -7.80
N GLY A 62 4.88 5.64 -9.03
CA GLY A 62 3.82 4.71 -9.43
C GLY A 62 4.18 3.25 -9.16
N SER A 63 5.41 2.86 -9.43
CA SER A 63 5.89 1.49 -9.26
C SER A 63 6.46 1.25 -7.86
N LEU A 64 7.30 2.16 -7.35
CA LEU A 64 8.02 1.95 -6.10
C LEU A 64 7.09 1.95 -4.88
N ARG A 65 5.99 2.71 -4.90
CA ARG A 65 5.09 2.76 -3.74
C ARG A 65 4.60 1.38 -3.32
N TRP A 66 4.20 0.55 -4.29
CA TRP A 66 3.66 -0.79 -4.03
C TRP A 66 4.76 -1.75 -3.58
N THR A 67 5.95 -1.63 -4.18
CA THR A 67 7.11 -2.44 -3.82
C THR A 67 7.56 -2.14 -2.39
N ILE A 68 7.72 -0.86 -2.07
CA ILE A 68 8.13 -0.38 -0.76
C ILE A 68 7.09 -0.77 0.31
N TRP A 69 5.80 -0.55 0.04
CA TRP A 69 4.73 -0.96 0.93
C TRP A 69 4.71 -2.47 1.17
N SER A 70 4.96 -3.27 0.12
CA SER A 70 5.08 -4.73 0.25
C SER A 70 6.25 -5.16 1.14
N PHE A 71 7.39 -4.48 1.07
CA PHE A 71 8.52 -4.74 1.95
C PHE A 71 8.20 -4.44 3.42
N SER A 72 7.47 -3.36 3.70
CA SER A 72 7.01 -3.05 5.06
C SER A 72 6.09 -4.14 5.62
N ILE A 73 5.16 -4.67 4.81
CA ILE A 73 4.28 -5.77 5.22
C ILE A 73 5.07 -7.07 5.44
N ILE A 74 6.04 -7.37 4.57
CA ILE A 74 6.94 -8.53 4.72
C ILE A 74 7.62 -8.49 6.10
N TRP A 75 8.20 -7.33 6.46
CA TRP A 75 8.83 -7.14 7.75
C TRP A 75 7.84 -7.31 8.91
N LEU A 76 6.63 -6.74 8.79
CA LEU A 76 5.59 -6.87 9.81
C LEU A 76 5.21 -8.33 10.07
N ILE A 77 4.96 -9.11 9.01
CA ILE A 77 4.64 -10.54 9.11
C ILE A 77 5.79 -11.30 9.79
N PHE A 78 7.02 -11.01 9.39
CA PHE A 78 8.22 -11.60 9.99
C PHE A 78 8.32 -11.26 11.49
N ALA A 79 8.15 -9.99 11.87
CA ALA A 79 8.20 -9.56 13.26
C ALA A 79 7.09 -10.23 14.12
N CYS A 80 5.91 -10.45 13.54
CA CYS A 80 4.80 -11.16 14.19
C CYS A 80 5.12 -12.66 14.39
N HIS A 81 5.76 -13.30 13.41
CA HIS A 81 6.10 -14.72 13.47
C HIS A 81 7.15 -15.03 14.55
N TYR A 82 8.19 -14.20 14.69
CA TYR A 82 9.27 -14.40 15.66
C TYR A 82 9.05 -13.72 17.02
N ASN A 83 7.83 -13.25 17.31
CA ASN A 83 7.46 -12.53 18.54
C ASN A 83 8.23 -11.22 18.81
N TYR A 84 8.89 -10.65 17.81
CA TYR A 84 9.55 -9.33 17.94
C TYR A 84 8.59 -8.15 17.91
N ALA A 85 7.32 -8.39 17.56
CA ALA A 85 6.31 -7.34 17.43
C ALA A 85 5.65 -6.90 18.75
N GLY A 86 5.87 -7.62 19.86
CA GLY A 86 5.37 -7.26 21.21
C GLY A 86 3.92 -6.75 21.23
N PRO A 87 3.68 -5.45 21.53
CA PRO A 87 2.34 -4.86 21.58
C PRO A 87 1.62 -4.83 20.23
N VAL A 88 2.36 -4.73 19.12
CA VAL A 88 1.75 -4.70 17.77
C VAL A 88 1.08 -6.03 17.45
N LYS A 89 1.64 -7.15 17.92
CA LYS A 89 1.00 -8.47 17.78
C LYS A 89 -0.34 -8.52 18.53
N MET A 90 -0.41 -7.95 19.73
CA MET A 90 -1.64 -7.90 20.52
C MET A 90 -2.69 -7.02 19.85
N LEU A 91 -2.27 -5.88 19.28
CA LEU A 91 -3.15 -5.00 18.52
C LEU A 91 -3.68 -5.70 17.26
N LEU A 92 -2.82 -6.34 16.46
CA LEU A 92 -3.25 -7.05 15.24
C LEU A 92 -4.10 -8.30 15.52
N ALA A 93 -3.84 -9.00 16.63
CA ALA A 93 -4.61 -10.18 17.02
C ALA A 93 -5.91 -9.83 17.78
N ALA A 94 -6.19 -8.54 18.01
CA ALA A 94 -7.38 -8.12 18.72
C ALA A 94 -8.64 -8.54 17.95
N LYS A 95 -9.61 -9.15 18.66
CA LYS A 95 -10.91 -9.55 18.09
C LYS A 95 -11.70 -8.38 17.48
N PHE A 96 -11.33 -7.15 17.81
CA PHE A 96 -11.87 -5.93 17.21
C PHE A 96 -11.69 -5.88 15.68
N TRP A 97 -10.61 -6.44 15.13
CA TRP A 97 -10.38 -6.44 13.68
C TRP A 97 -11.30 -7.38 12.90
N ILE A 98 -11.93 -8.35 13.57
CA ILE A 98 -12.78 -9.35 12.94
C ILE A 98 -14.04 -8.72 12.31
N PRO A 99 -14.87 -7.95 13.03
CA PRO A 99 -16.02 -7.28 12.43
C PRO A 99 -15.60 -6.20 11.42
N LEU A 100 -14.53 -5.47 11.69
CA LEU A 100 -14.05 -4.40 10.80
C LEU A 100 -13.61 -4.95 9.43
N SER A 101 -12.91 -6.10 9.42
CA SER A 101 -12.52 -6.79 8.19
C SER A 101 -13.73 -7.18 7.33
N ARG A 102 -14.81 -7.66 7.96
CA ARG A 102 -16.05 -8.01 7.25
C ARG A 102 -16.72 -6.79 6.61
N ILE A 103 -16.83 -5.70 7.35
CA ILE A 103 -17.43 -4.45 6.84
C ILE A 103 -16.59 -3.90 5.68
N ASN A 104 -15.27 -3.87 5.83
CA ASN A 104 -14.37 -3.41 4.76
C ASN A 104 -14.47 -4.29 3.51
N TYR A 105 -14.60 -5.61 3.67
CA TYR A 105 -14.77 -6.54 2.55
C TYR A 105 -16.07 -6.26 1.78
N VAL A 106 -17.20 -6.10 2.48
CA VAL A 106 -18.48 -5.77 1.85
C VAL A 106 -18.42 -4.40 1.16
N ALA A 107 -17.84 -3.39 1.82
CA ALA A 107 -17.67 -2.05 1.26
C ALA A 107 -16.82 -2.08 -0.02
N PHE A 108 -15.74 -2.85 -0.04
CA PHE A 108 -14.87 -3.00 -1.22
C PHE A 108 -15.61 -3.63 -2.41
N ILE A 109 -16.36 -4.71 -2.18
CA ILE A 109 -17.17 -5.34 -3.24
C ILE A 109 -18.19 -4.36 -3.79
N MET A 110 -18.91 -3.65 -2.92
CA MET A 110 -19.91 -2.66 -3.32
C MET A 110 -19.27 -1.55 -4.15
N HIS A 111 -18.18 -0.97 -3.68
CA HIS A 111 -17.46 0.09 -4.38
C HIS A 111 -17.01 -0.34 -5.79
N TYR A 112 -16.38 -1.51 -5.90
CA TYR A 112 -15.93 -2.04 -7.19
C TYR A 112 -17.10 -2.31 -8.16
N THR A 113 -18.19 -2.85 -7.63
CA THR A 113 -19.41 -3.15 -8.40
C THR A 113 -20.04 -1.85 -8.92
N ILE A 114 -20.13 -0.81 -8.09
CA ILE A 114 -20.63 0.51 -8.49
C ILE A 114 -19.75 1.10 -9.61
N ILE A 115 -18.41 1.11 -9.46
CA ILE A 115 -17.50 1.61 -10.50
C ILE A 115 -17.70 0.86 -11.82
N LYS A 116 -17.83 -0.47 -11.77
CA LYS A 116 -18.10 -1.30 -12.94
C LYS A 116 -19.41 -0.91 -13.62
N ILE A 117 -20.49 -0.80 -12.86
CA ILE A 117 -21.81 -0.43 -13.40
C ILE A 117 -21.73 0.94 -14.05
N PHE A 118 -21.17 1.96 -13.37
CA PHE A 118 -20.97 3.28 -13.97
C PHE A 118 -20.13 3.21 -15.25
N SER A 119 -19.08 2.40 -15.28
CA SER A 119 -18.22 2.24 -16.47
C SER A 119 -18.95 1.58 -17.65
N TYR A 120 -19.87 0.65 -17.40
CA TYR A 120 -20.70 0.02 -18.43
C TYR A 120 -21.85 0.91 -18.91
N ASN A 121 -22.40 1.76 -18.04
CA ASN A 121 -23.46 2.72 -18.39
C ASN A 121 -22.91 3.95 -19.14
N ILE A 122 -21.58 4.13 -19.19
CA ILE A 122 -20.95 5.10 -20.09
C ILE A 122 -20.94 4.50 -21.50
N GLU A 123 -21.92 4.89 -22.32
CA GLU A 123 -22.11 4.41 -23.70
C GLU A 123 -21.09 4.96 -24.71
N ALA A 124 -20.16 5.83 -24.29
CA ALA A 124 -19.08 6.33 -25.13
C ALA A 124 -17.76 5.59 -24.82
N PRO A 125 -17.06 5.02 -25.81
CA PRO A 125 -15.74 4.43 -25.58
C PRO A 125 -14.82 5.49 -24.97
N ILE A 126 -14.32 5.22 -23.76
CA ILE A 126 -13.21 5.96 -23.16
C ILE A 126 -11.97 5.68 -24.01
N HIS A 127 -11.85 6.41 -25.11
CA HIS A 127 -10.65 6.43 -25.91
C HIS A 127 -9.55 7.05 -25.06
N TYR A 128 -8.63 6.20 -24.57
CA TYR A 128 -7.38 6.60 -23.94
C TYR A 128 -6.40 7.18 -24.98
N THR A 129 -6.86 8.07 -25.86
CA THR A 129 -6.01 8.85 -26.75
C THR A 129 -5.63 10.14 -26.02
N GLY A 130 -4.36 10.55 -26.12
CA GLY A 130 -3.82 11.69 -25.35
C GLY A 130 -4.58 13.02 -25.49
N PHE A 131 -5.46 13.15 -26.49
CA PHE A 131 -6.33 14.30 -26.73
C PHE A 131 -7.44 14.51 -25.67
N THR A 132 -8.09 13.45 -25.18
CA THR A 132 -9.19 13.58 -24.19
C THR A 132 -8.69 13.99 -22.80
N LEU A 133 -7.47 13.59 -22.43
CA LEU A 133 -6.83 13.99 -21.16
C LEU A 133 -6.42 15.47 -21.15
N VAL A 134 -6.04 16.04 -22.29
CA VAL A 134 -5.73 17.48 -22.41
C VAL A 134 -7.01 18.32 -22.39
N SER A 135 -8.08 17.85 -23.06
CA SER A 135 -9.36 18.56 -23.09
C SER A 135 -10.07 18.61 -21.73
N ARG A 136 -9.99 17.55 -20.89
CA ARG A 136 -10.54 17.60 -19.52
C ARG A 136 -9.74 18.49 -18.58
N ARG A 137 -8.41 18.56 -18.74
CA ARG A 137 -7.56 19.46 -17.94
C ARG A 137 -7.83 20.95 -18.22
N SER A 138 -8.36 21.27 -19.39
CA SER A 138 -8.82 22.61 -19.77
C SER A 138 -10.16 23.01 -19.15
N LEU A 139 -10.97 22.07 -18.67
CA LEU A 139 -12.34 22.32 -18.21
C LEU A 139 -12.50 22.29 -16.68
N GLY A 140 -11.41 22.16 -15.91
CA GLY A 140 -11.44 22.41 -14.47
C GLY A 140 -12.33 21.48 -13.64
N ILE A 141 -12.52 20.23 -14.09
CA ILE A 141 -13.25 19.16 -13.38
C ILE A 141 -12.43 17.87 -13.31
#